data_AF-A0A836RRC4-F1
#
_entry.id   AF-A0A836RRC4-F1
#
_cell.length_a   1.000
_cell.length_b   1.000
_cell.length_c   1.000
_cell.angle_alpha   90.00
_cell.angle_beta   90.00
_cell.angle_gamma   90.00
#
_symmetry.space_group_name_H-M   'P 1'
#
loop_
_entity.id
_entity.type
_entity.pdbx_description
1 polymer ?
#
loop_
_entity_poly.entity_id
_entity_poly.type
_entity_poly.pdbx_seq_one_letter_code
_entity_poly.pdbx_strand_id
1 'polypeptide(L)'
;MFPLRILFVLSVVWLALTLAAPLLVASRYSVLKYIGTAIYFFMDPVCHQLPQRSLFIAGLPMPVCGRCFFIYFGGTITVGVTVLRGKLFAWPPKIYWVLFSAITAEFIVFKWFFHTEWTYLRYAGGFLLGILLFRLLLEALMYKGNKGIVVK
;
A
#
# COMPACT_ATOMS: atom_id res chain seq x y z
N MET A 1 -19.78 -4.73 8.91
CA MET A 1 -19.35 -4.38 7.52
C MET A 1 -19.05 -2.89 7.32
N PHE A 2 -19.78 -1.97 7.98
CA PHE A 2 -19.54 -0.52 7.90
C PHE A 2 -18.06 -0.08 8.04
N PRO A 3 -17.26 -0.54 9.03
CA PRO A 3 -15.87 -0.11 9.17
C PRO A 3 -14.96 -0.58 8.01
N LEU A 4 -15.29 -1.70 7.35
CA LEU A 4 -14.51 -2.20 6.21
C LEU A 4 -14.68 -1.32 4.97
N ARG A 5 -15.89 -0.79 4.76
CA ARG A 5 -16.18 0.13 3.65
C ARG A 5 -15.44 1.46 3.83
N ILE A 6 -15.39 1.97 5.06
CA ILE A 6 -14.61 3.18 5.38
C ILE A 6 -13.13 2.92 5.10
N LEU A 7 -12.56 1.82 5.61
CA LEU A 7 -11.16 1.47 5.35
C LEU A 7 -10.85 1.38 3.85
N PHE A 8 -11.75 0.78 3.06
CA PHE A 8 -11.61 0.70 1.62
C PHE A 8 -11.63 2.07 0.94
N VAL A 9 -12.58 2.93 1.31
CA VAL A 9 -12.66 4.30 0.77
C VAL A 9 -11.39 5.07 1.11
N LEU A 10 -10.92 4.99 2.36
CA LEU A 10 -9.68 5.65 2.78
C LEU A 10 -8.46 5.13 2.00
N SER A 11 -8.36 3.82 1.77
CA SER A 11 -7.24 3.25 1.01
C SER A 11 -7.29 3.64 -0.48
N VAL A 12 -8.48 3.71 -1.08
CA VAL A 12 -8.68 4.20 -2.45
C VAL A 12 -8.36 5.69 -2.57
N VAL A 13 -8.81 6.51 -1.62
CA VAL A 13 -8.48 7.95 -1.58
C VAL A 13 -6.97 8.14 -1.44
N TRP A 14 -6.32 7.36 -0.58
CA TRP A 14 -4.85 7.39 -0.43
C TRP A 14 -4.13 7.09 -1.75
N LEU A 15 -4.53 6.04 -2.46
CA LEU A 15 -3.97 5.71 -3.78
C LEU A 15 -4.26 6.80 -4.82
N ALA A 16 -5.49 7.33 -4.83
CA ALA A 16 -5.86 8.40 -5.75
C ALA A 16 -4.98 9.64 -5.53
N LEU A 17 -4.72 10.02 -4.27
CA LEU A 17 -3.81 11.11 -3.93
C LEU A 17 -2.37 10.83 -4.42
N THR A 18 -1.86 9.60 -4.24
CA THR A 18 -0.51 9.25 -4.75
C THR A 18 -0.40 9.38 -6.26
N LEU A 19 -1.44 9.03 -7.00
CA LEU A 19 -1.46 9.09 -8.47
C LEU A 19 -1.74 10.50 -9.00
N ALA A 20 -2.56 11.26 -8.29
CA ALA A 20 -2.97 12.60 -8.71
C ALA A 20 -1.89 13.66 -8.44
N ALA A 21 -1.07 13.51 -7.40
CA ALA A 21 -0.11 14.54 -7.00
C ALA A 21 0.82 15.01 -8.14
N PRO A 22 1.47 14.14 -8.94
CA PRO A 22 2.30 14.59 -10.06
C PRO A 22 1.49 15.36 -11.12
N LEU A 23 0.26 14.91 -11.41
CA LEU A 23 -0.62 15.57 -12.38
C LEU A 23 -1.06 16.96 -11.90
N LEU A 24 -1.31 17.10 -10.60
CA LEU A 24 -1.68 18.37 -9.98
C LEU A 24 -0.51 19.36 -10.00
N VAL A 25 0.71 18.89 -9.71
CA VAL A 25 1.92 19.72 -9.79
C VAL A 25 2.23 20.14 -11.23
N ALA A 26 1.99 19.26 -12.20
CA ALA A 26 2.17 19.55 -13.63
C ALA A 26 1.08 20.49 -14.21
N SER A 27 0.07 20.86 -13.42
CA SER A 27 -1.03 21.70 -13.88
C SER A 27 -0.60 23.14 -14.16
N ARG A 28 -1.25 23.77 -15.15
CA ARG A 28 -1.11 25.21 -15.44
C ARG A 28 -1.76 26.12 -14.40
N TYR A 29 -2.66 25.58 -13.57
CA TYR A 29 -3.41 26.37 -12.59
C TYR A 29 -2.68 26.37 -11.25
N SER A 30 -2.32 27.56 -10.75
CA SER A 30 -1.53 27.72 -9.52
C SER A 30 -2.14 27.02 -8.31
N VAL A 31 -3.47 27.10 -8.14
CA VAL A 31 -4.19 26.42 -7.04
C VAL A 31 -3.97 24.90 -7.08
N LEU A 32 -4.06 24.27 -8.25
CA LEU A 32 -3.84 22.83 -8.38
C LEU A 32 -2.39 22.45 -8.09
N LYS A 33 -1.43 23.28 -8.51
CA LYS A 33 -0.02 23.09 -8.20
C LYS A 33 0.23 23.09 -6.68
N TYR A 34 -0.33 24.05 -5.95
CA TYR A 34 -0.22 24.11 -4.49
C TYR A 34 -0.86 22.89 -3.81
N ILE A 35 -2.02 22.43 -4.28
CA ILE A 35 -2.65 21.20 -3.78
C ILE A 35 -1.73 20.00 -4.02
N GLY A 36 -1.17 19.87 -5.22
CA GLY A 36 -0.19 18.83 -5.54
C GLY A 36 0.99 18.85 -4.58
N THR A 37 1.64 20.01 -4.41
CA THR A 37 2.76 20.18 -3.47
C THR A 37 2.38 19.85 -2.02
N ALA A 38 1.17 20.21 -1.57
CA ALA A 38 0.69 19.85 -0.25
C ALA A 38 0.57 18.32 -0.07
N ILE A 39 0.17 17.59 -1.12
CA ILE A 39 0.14 16.12 -1.07
C ILE A 39 1.56 15.55 -0.95
N TYR A 40 2.55 16.07 -1.68
CA TYR A 40 3.96 15.67 -1.50
C TYR A 40 4.41 15.92 -0.07
N PHE A 41 4.17 17.11 0.48
CA PHE A 41 4.54 17.45 1.85
C PHE A 41 3.90 16.49 2.87
N PHE A 42 2.61 16.17 2.70
CA PHE A 42 1.90 15.27 3.60
C PHE A 42 2.40 13.81 3.53
N MET A 43 2.96 13.39 2.39
CA MET A 43 3.48 12.03 2.20
C MET A 43 4.97 11.87 2.52
N ASP A 44 5.71 12.96 2.72
CA ASP A 44 7.14 12.95 3.04
C ASP A 44 7.49 12.18 4.33
N PRO A 45 6.72 12.28 5.43
CA PRO A 45 6.99 11.49 6.64
C PRO A 45 6.82 9.97 6.43
N VAL A 46 6.06 9.57 5.39
CA VAL A 46 5.74 8.18 5.09
C VAL A 46 6.74 7.58 4.11
N CYS A 47 7.30 8.41 3.21
CA CYS A 47 8.23 7.98 2.19
C CYS A 47 9.26 9.07 1.92
N HIS A 48 10.54 8.69 1.84
CA HIS A 48 11.65 9.60 1.54
C HIS A 48 11.66 10.21 0.12
N GLN A 49 10.63 9.95 -0.69
CA GLN A 49 10.40 10.52 -2.04
C GLN A 49 11.59 10.51 -3.01
N LEU A 50 12.48 9.52 -2.89
CA LEU A 50 13.68 9.42 -3.73
C LEU A 50 13.29 9.22 -5.21
N PRO A 51 13.66 10.13 -6.12
CA PRO A 51 13.26 10.05 -7.53
C PRO A 51 13.71 8.75 -8.21
N GLN A 52 14.91 8.27 -7.88
CA GLN A 52 15.49 7.04 -8.44
C GLN A 52 14.66 5.79 -8.12
N ARG A 53 13.82 5.83 -7.08
CA ARG A 53 13.01 4.68 -6.62
C ARG A 53 11.51 4.87 -6.87
N SER A 54 11.12 5.96 -7.52
CA SER A 54 9.73 6.36 -7.71
C SER A 54 9.27 6.12 -9.14
N LEU A 55 8.00 5.81 -9.33
CA LEU A 55 7.40 5.83 -10.68
C LEU A 55 7.24 7.28 -11.12
N PHE A 56 7.27 7.53 -12.42
CA PHE A 56 7.12 8.87 -12.99
C PHE A 56 5.76 9.00 -13.67
N ILE A 57 5.10 10.13 -13.42
CA ILE A 57 3.84 10.52 -14.08
C ILE A 57 4.03 11.96 -14.56
N ALA A 58 3.75 12.22 -15.84
CA ALA A 58 3.97 13.53 -16.47
C ALA A 58 5.40 14.09 -16.27
N GLY A 59 6.41 13.21 -16.27
CA GLY A 59 7.81 13.59 -16.08
C GLY A 59 8.20 13.92 -14.63
N LEU A 60 7.28 13.80 -13.67
CA LEU A 60 7.53 14.04 -12.25
C LEU A 60 7.48 12.72 -11.45
N PRO A 61 8.36 12.53 -10.45
CA PRO A 61 8.31 11.34 -9.60
C PRO A 61 7.05 11.38 -8.73
N MET A 62 6.40 10.24 -8.51
CA MET A 62 5.31 10.11 -7.54
C MET A 62 5.73 10.58 -6.13
N PRO A 63 4.78 11.02 -5.27
CA PRO A 63 5.07 11.42 -3.88
C PRO A 63 5.48 10.25 -2.98
N VAL A 64 5.54 9.04 -3.51
CA VAL A 64 5.99 7.83 -2.83
C VAL A 64 6.78 6.94 -3.79
N CYS A 65 7.73 6.18 -3.25
CA CYS A 65 8.49 5.23 -4.05
C CYS A 65 7.61 4.09 -4.56
N GLY A 66 8.06 3.39 -5.62
CA GLY A 66 7.28 2.30 -6.22
C GLY A 66 6.95 1.19 -5.23
N ARG A 67 7.86 0.83 -4.29
CA ARG A 67 7.55 -0.15 -3.24
C ARG A 67 6.36 0.28 -2.38
N CYS A 68 6.35 1.53 -1.90
CA CYS A 68 5.25 2.07 -1.08
C CYS A 68 3.94 2.10 -1.87
N PHE A 69 3.98 2.53 -3.13
CA PHE A 69 2.82 2.47 -4.01
C PHE A 69 2.24 1.06 -4.10
N PHE A 70 3.08 0.04 -4.35
CA PHE A 70 2.62 -1.34 -4.45
C PHE A 70 2.16 -1.93 -3.11
N ILE A 71 2.69 -1.50 -1.95
CA ILE A 71 2.13 -1.82 -0.63
C ILE A 71 0.70 -1.31 -0.51
N TYR A 72 0.46 -0.04 -0.84
CA TYR A 72 -0.89 0.54 -0.78
C TYR A 72 -1.83 -0.11 -1.78
N PHE A 73 -1.32 -0.46 -2.96
CA PHE A 73 -2.09 -1.13 -4.00
C PHE A 73 -2.52 -2.55 -3.57
N GLY A 74 -1.57 -3.38 -3.10
CA GLY A 74 -1.87 -4.73 -2.60
C GLY A 74 -2.78 -4.71 -1.37
N GLY A 75 -2.61 -3.73 -0.49
CA GLY A 75 -3.50 -3.51 0.65
C GLY A 75 -4.92 -3.14 0.22
N THR A 76 -5.06 -2.19 -0.70
CA THR A 76 -6.37 -1.75 -1.23
C THR A 76 -7.11 -2.89 -1.94
N ILE A 77 -6.41 -3.71 -2.74
CA ILE A 77 -7.01 -4.91 -3.36
C ILE A 77 -7.50 -5.88 -2.26
N THR A 78 -6.70 -6.10 -1.22
CA THR A 78 -7.06 -7.01 -0.12
C THR A 78 -8.33 -6.55 0.60
N VAL A 79 -8.44 -5.27 0.92
CA VAL A 79 -9.66 -4.70 1.53
C VAL A 79 -10.83 -4.74 0.55
N GLY A 80 -10.62 -4.34 -0.71
CA GLY A 80 -11.65 -4.34 -1.74
C GLY A 80 -12.27 -5.72 -1.97
N VAL A 81 -11.43 -6.75 -2.12
CA VAL A 81 -11.88 -8.14 -2.25
C VAL A 81 -12.69 -8.57 -1.01
N THR A 82 -12.25 -8.18 0.19
CA THR A 82 -12.97 -8.50 1.43
C THR A 82 -14.32 -7.79 1.51
N VAL A 83 -14.39 -6.52 1.11
CA VAL A 83 -15.64 -5.73 1.05
C VAL A 83 -16.61 -6.33 0.04
N LEU A 84 -16.16 -6.64 -1.17
CA LEU A 84 -16.99 -7.21 -2.24
C LEU A 84 -17.53 -8.60 -1.87
N ARG A 85 -16.71 -9.44 -1.22
CA ARG A 85 -17.14 -10.77 -0.77
C ARG A 85 -17.98 -10.74 0.50
N GLY A 86 -17.92 -9.64 1.26
CA GLY A 86 -18.58 -9.47 2.55
C GLY A 86 -18.07 -10.38 3.68
N LYS A 87 -17.02 -11.18 3.44
CA LYS A 87 -16.44 -12.10 4.42
C LYS A 87 -14.93 -12.20 4.26
N LEU A 88 -14.26 -12.42 5.38
CA LEU A 88 -12.83 -12.69 5.40
C LEU A 88 -12.59 -14.20 5.27
N PHE A 89 -11.98 -14.62 4.17
CA PHE A 89 -11.66 -16.03 3.95
C PHE A 89 -10.46 -16.44 4.80
N ALA A 90 -10.55 -17.46 5.66
CA ALA A 90 -9.42 -17.92 6.46
C ALA A 90 -8.28 -18.45 5.57
N TRP A 91 -7.07 -17.90 5.72
CA TRP A 91 -5.90 -18.46 5.05
C TRP A 91 -5.26 -19.52 5.93
N PRO A 92 -4.84 -20.66 5.36
CA PRO A 92 -4.05 -21.61 6.12
C PRO A 92 -2.73 -20.98 6.56
N PRO A 93 -2.21 -21.29 7.77
CA PRO A 93 -1.00 -20.67 8.32
C PRO A 93 0.21 -20.67 7.37
N LYS A 94 0.33 -21.70 6.52
CA LYS A 94 1.38 -21.81 5.49
C LYS A 94 1.45 -20.62 4.53
N ILE A 95 0.33 -19.97 4.21
CA ILE A 95 0.34 -18.81 3.30
C ILE A 95 1.07 -17.62 3.93
N TYR A 96 0.88 -17.39 5.24
CA TYR A 96 1.59 -16.33 5.95
C TYR A 96 3.09 -16.58 5.96
N TRP A 97 3.51 -17.84 6.21
CA TRP A 97 4.92 -18.22 6.16
C TRP A 97 5.53 -18.03 4.78
N VAL A 98 4.82 -18.41 3.72
CA VAL A 98 5.26 -18.22 2.33
C VAL A 98 5.39 -16.73 1.98
N LEU A 99 4.40 -15.92 2.33
CA LEU A 99 4.47 -14.46 2.08
C LEU A 99 5.60 -13.82 2.88
N PHE A 100 5.70 -14.14 4.16
CA PHE A 100 6.74 -13.61 5.04
C PHE A 100 8.14 -14.03 4.57
N SER A 101 8.34 -15.27 4.16
CA SER A 101 9.63 -15.74 3.64
C SER A 101 9.97 -15.10 2.30
N ALA A 102 9.00 -14.95 1.38
CA ALA A 102 9.21 -14.27 0.11
C ALA A 102 9.62 -12.80 0.29
N ILE A 103 8.95 -12.08 1.19
CA ILE A 103 9.30 -10.69 1.53
C ILE A 103 10.69 -10.63 2.16
N THR A 104 10.98 -11.50 3.13
CA THR A 104 12.29 -11.52 3.81
C THR A 104 13.43 -11.86 2.85
N ALA A 105 13.22 -12.82 1.95
CA ALA A 105 14.18 -13.16 0.92
C ALA A 105 14.47 -11.97 -0.01
N GLU A 106 13.44 -11.21 -0.42
CA GLU A 106 13.62 -9.97 -1.19
C GLU A 106 14.48 -8.95 -0.45
N PHE A 107 14.22 -8.72 0.84
CA PHE A 107 15.05 -7.82 1.67
C PHE A 107 16.50 -8.30 1.81
N ILE A 108 16.72 -9.61 2.00
CA ILE A 108 18.07 -10.19 2.13
C ILE A 108 18.82 -10.05 0.80
N VAL A 109 18.20 -10.42 -0.32
CA VAL A 109 18.80 -10.30 -1.67
C VAL A 109 19.19 -8.85 -1.94
N PHE A 110 18.30 -7.89 -1.63
CA PHE A 110 18.58 -6.47 -1.81
C PHE A 110 19.72 -5.96 -0.91
N LYS A 111 19.83 -6.44 0.33
CA LYS A 111 20.88 -5.98 1.26
C LYS A 111 22.24 -6.60 0.97
N TRP A 112 22.30 -7.86 0.58
CA TRP A 112 23.54 -8.64 0.57
C TRP A 112 24.13 -8.89 -0.80
N PHE A 113 23.30 -9.02 -1.84
CA PHE A 113 23.78 -9.56 -3.10
C PHE A 113 23.99 -8.50 -4.18
N PHE A 114 23.20 -7.43 -4.24
CA PHE A 114 23.32 -6.48 -5.34
C PHE A 114 22.86 -5.05 -5.02
N HIS A 115 23.69 -4.05 -5.35
CA HIS A 115 23.29 -2.64 -5.43
C HIS A 115 22.49 -2.31 -6.72
N THR A 116 22.15 -3.32 -7.55
CA THR A 116 21.39 -3.11 -8.78
C THR A 116 19.90 -2.93 -8.54
N GLU A 117 19.28 -2.08 -9.33
CA GLU A 117 17.87 -1.71 -9.21
C GLU A 117 16.96 -2.81 -9.77
N TRP A 118 16.74 -3.87 -8.99
CA TRP A 118 15.72 -4.89 -9.28
C TRP A 118 14.32 -4.32 -9.03
N THR A 119 13.96 -3.32 -9.82
CA THR A 119 12.80 -2.46 -9.66
C THR A 119 11.50 -3.27 -9.58
N TYR A 120 11.32 -4.25 -10.46
CA TYR A 120 10.14 -5.12 -10.46
C TYR A 120 10.07 -6.06 -9.25
N LEU A 121 11.20 -6.58 -8.77
CA LEU A 121 11.22 -7.44 -7.58
C LEU A 121 10.81 -6.64 -6.33
N ARG A 122 11.26 -5.39 -6.22
CA ARG A 122 10.86 -4.47 -5.15
C ARG A 122 9.36 -4.14 -5.20
N TYR A 123 8.79 -4.05 -6.40
CA TYR A 123 7.36 -3.81 -6.60
C TYR A 123 6.55 -5.03 -6.19
N ALA A 124 6.97 -6.23 -6.61
CA ALA A 124 6.35 -7.49 -6.20
C ALA A 124 6.43 -7.67 -4.67
N GLY A 125 7.60 -7.47 -4.07
CA GLY A 125 7.78 -7.53 -2.61
C GLY A 125 6.88 -6.53 -1.88
N GLY A 126 6.79 -5.28 -2.37
CA GLY A 126 5.85 -4.28 -1.85
C GLY A 126 4.40 -4.73 -1.94
N PHE A 127 3.98 -5.26 -3.09
CA PHE A 127 2.62 -5.78 -3.30
C PHE A 127 2.26 -6.91 -2.34
N LEU A 128 3.15 -7.91 -2.21
CA LEU A 128 2.96 -9.03 -1.29
C LEU A 128 2.93 -8.58 0.18
N LEU A 129 3.78 -7.63 0.55
CA LEU A 129 3.76 -7.03 1.88
C LEU A 129 2.46 -6.28 2.14
N GLY A 130 1.95 -5.52 1.17
CA GLY A 130 0.65 -4.85 1.26
C GLY A 130 -0.49 -5.84 1.51
N ILE A 131 -0.51 -6.94 0.75
CA ILE A 131 -1.46 -8.03 0.94
C ILE A 131 -1.37 -8.59 2.37
N LEU A 132 -0.17 -8.96 2.82
CA LEU A 132 0.05 -9.57 4.12
C LEU A 132 -0.36 -8.64 5.27
N LEU A 133 0.09 -7.38 5.25
CA LEU A 133 -0.18 -6.42 6.33
C LEU A 133 -1.66 -6.09 6.43
N PHE A 134 -2.34 -5.79 5.32
CA PHE A 134 -3.77 -5.49 5.35
C PHE A 134 -4.59 -6.72 5.68
N ARG A 135 -4.14 -7.91 5.28
CA ARG A 135 -4.77 -9.16 5.70
C ARG A 135 -4.76 -9.31 7.22
N LEU A 136 -3.60 -9.14 7.85
CA LEU A 136 -3.46 -9.21 9.31
C LEU A 136 -4.24 -8.10 10.01
N LEU A 137 -4.27 -6.88 9.44
CA LEU A 137 -5.09 -5.78 9.96
C LEU A 137 -6.58 -6.13 9.95
N LEU A 138 -7.09 -6.68 8.85
CA LEU A 138 -8.49 -7.11 8.74
C LEU A 138 -8.82 -8.20 9.76
N GLU A 139 -7.93 -9.17 9.95
CA GLU A 139 -8.07 -10.19 10.99
C GLU A 139 -8.15 -9.59 12.39
N ALA A 140 -7.24 -8.67 12.72
CA ALA A 140 -7.23 -7.99 14.01
C ALA A 140 -8.52 -7.17 14.24
N LEU A 141 -8.99 -6.44 13.22
CA LEU A 141 -10.20 -5.63 13.29
C LEU A 141 -11.47 -6.49 13.45
N MET A 142 -11.58 -7.59 12.70
CA MET A 142 -12.76 -8.46 12.77
C MET A 142 -12.72 -9.40 13.97
N TYR A 143 -11.54 -9.82 14.44
CA TYR A 143 -11.40 -10.56 15.69
C TYR A 143 -11.92 -9.74 16.88
N LYS A 144 -11.58 -8.44 16.96
CA LYS A 144 -12.12 -7.53 17.99
C LYS A 144 -13.63 -7.35 17.88
N GLY A 145 -14.18 -7.28 16.67
CA GLY A 145 -15.63 -7.17 16.44
C GLY A 145 -16.43 -8.40 16.88
N ASN A 146 -15.81 -9.59 16.90
CA ASN A 146 -16.49 -10.84 17.26
C ASN A 146 -16.42 -11.17 18.76
N LYS A 147 -15.59 -10.48 19.54
CA LYS A 147 -15.53 -10.62 21.01
C LYS A 147 -16.76 -10.07 21.76
N GLY A 148 -17.74 -9.51 21.04
CA GLY A 148 -19.07 -9.20 21.57
C GLY A 148 -20.03 -10.38 21.64
N ILE A 149 -19.66 -11.56 21.10
CA ILE A 149 -20.43 -12.80 21.26
C ILE A 149 -19.71 -13.64 22.32
N VAL A 150 -20.28 -13.56 23.51
CA VAL A 150 -19.95 -14.33 24.70
C VAL A 150 -19.80 -15.81 24.34
N VAL A 151 -18.62 -16.38 24.53
CA VAL A 151 -18.52 -17.81 24.80
C VAL A 151 -18.82 -17.97 26.28
N LYS A 152 -20.07 -18.32 26.57
CA LYS A 152 -20.47 -19.00 27.80
C LYS A 152 -20.11 -20.48 27.64
#